data_AF-A0A2V6TLV0-F1
#
_entry.id   AF-A0A2V6TLV0-F1
#
_cell.length_a   1.000
_cell.length_b   1.000
_cell.length_c   1.000
_cell.angle_alpha   90.00
_cell.angle_beta   90.00
_cell.angle_gamma   90.00
#
_symmetry.space_group_name_H-M   'P 1'
#
loop_
_entity.id
_entity.type
_entity.pdbx_description
1 polymer ?
#
loop_
_entity_poly.entity_id
_entity_poly.type
_entity_poly.pdbx_seq_one_letter_code
_entity_poly.pdbx_strand_id
1 'polypeptide(L)' 'TTAKYGMPEIQDGIPAIFGLGRLWHLIGMSRSLYLVLSGDTLNARQALQAGLTCKVVPPARLRREAR' A
#
# COMPACT_ATOMS: atom_id res chain seq x y z
N THR A 1 -1.88 -9.15 -9.79
CA THR A 1 -3.23 -9.22 -9.15
C THR A 1 -3.18 -9.67 -7.70
N THR A 2 -2.21 -10.49 -7.29
CA THR A 2 -2.05 -11.04 -5.93
C THR A 2 -1.26 -10.15 -4.94
N ALA A 3 -0.79 -8.97 -5.37
CA ALA A 3 -0.04 -8.07 -4.50
C ALA A 3 -0.91 -7.54 -3.35
N LYS A 4 -0.30 -7.41 -2.17
CA LYS A 4 -0.88 -6.83 -0.96
C LYS A 4 0.00 -5.67 -0.51
N TYR A 5 -0.62 -4.57 -0.08
CA TYR A 5 0.04 -3.35 0.39
C TYR A 5 -0.49 -3.02 1.77
N GLY A 6 0.37 -2.76 2.75
CA GLY A 6 -0.07 -2.40 4.10
C GLY A 6 1.12 -2.05 4.97
N MET A 7 0.84 -1.73 6.23
CA MET A 7 1.84 -1.46 7.26
C MET A 7 1.53 -2.33 8.49
N PRO A 8 2.04 -3.58 8.53
CA PRO A 8 1.78 -4.51 9.61
C PRO A 8 2.57 -4.19 10.89
N GLU A 9 3.41 -3.15 10.91
CA GLU A 9 4.28 -2.79 12.04
C GLU A 9 3.53 -2.62 13.36
N ILE A 10 2.29 -2.13 13.32
CA ILE A 10 1.44 -1.94 14.50
C ILE A 10 1.10 -3.27 15.19
N GLN A 11 1.07 -4.38 14.46
CA GLN A 11 0.82 -5.71 15.02
C GLN A 11 1.96 -6.18 15.93
N ASP A 12 3.18 -5.74 15.64
CA ASP A 12 4.37 -5.98 16.47
C ASP A 12 4.59 -4.86 17.52
N GLY A 13 3.65 -3.92 17.65
CA GLY A 13 3.77 -2.76 18.54
C GLY A 13 4.77 -1.71 18.07
N ILE A 14 5.19 -1.77 16.80
CA ILE A 14 6.19 -0.86 16.23
C ILE A 14 5.47 0.32 15.56
N PRO A 15 5.80 1.57 15.91
CA PRO A 15 5.14 2.73 15.34
C PRO A 15 5.63 3.01 13.91
N ALA A 16 4.68 3.05 12.99
CA ALA A 16 4.87 3.24 11.55
C ALA A 16 5.07 4.72 11.14
N ILE A 17 5.97 5.44 11.85
CA ILE A 17 6.14 6.90 11.75
C ILE A 17 6.56 7.34 10.35
N PHE A 18 7.56 6.66 9.76
CA PHE A 18 8.08 7.04 8.44
C PHE A 18 7.13 6.70 7.30
N GLY A 19 6.34 5.64 7.41
CA GLY A 19 5.41 5.25 6.37
C GLY A 19 4.18 6.16 6.30
N LEU A 20 3.67 6.62 7.46
CA LEU A 20 2.55 7.57 7.51
C LEU A 20 2.86 8.87 6.75
N GLY A 21 4.06 9.43 6.96
CA GLY A 21 4.48 10.68 6.31
C GLY A 21 4.56 10.58 4.78
N ARG A 22 5.00 9.44 4.25
CA ARG A 22 5.05 9.21 2.80
C ARG A 22 3.67 8.87 2.23
N LEU A 23 2.91 8.01 2.90
CA LEU A 23 1.59 7.57 2.43
C LEU A 23 0.59 8.72 2.36
N TRP A 24 0.62 9.66 3.32
CA TRP A 24 -0.31 10.80 3.31
C TRP A 24 -0.26 11.53 1.96
N HIS A 25 0.93 11.83 1.46
CA HIS A 25 1.10 12.53 0.18
C HIS A 25 0.67 11.71 -1.05
N LEU A 26 0.62 10.38 -0.94
CA LEU A 26 0.28 9.49 -2.06
C LEU A 26 -1.21 9.15 -2.10
N ILE A 27 -1.79 8.76 -0.97
CA ILE A 27 -3.16 8.19 -0.91
C ILE A 27 -4.11 8.98 0.01
N GLY A 28 -3.66 10.13 0.51
CA GLY A 28 -4.40 10.98 1.44
C GLY A 28 -4.33 10.53 2.90
N MET A 29 -4.65 11.45 3.80
CA MET A 29 -4.50 11.26 5.25
C MET A 29 -5.37 10.11 5.78
N SER A 30 -6.67 10.10 5.42
CA SER A 30 -7.64 9.13 5.94
C SER A 30 -7.21 7.68 5.66
N ARG A 31 -6.83 7.39 4.41
CA ARG A 31 -6.44 6.03 4.02
C ARG A 31 -5.08 5.62 4.59
N SER A 32 -4.17 6.58 4.73
CA SER A 32 -2.87 6.35 5.37
C SER A 32 -3.02 6.01 6.84
N LEU A 33 -3.86 6.76 7.57
CA LEU A 33 -4.20 6.47 8.96
C LEU A 33 -4.85 5.10 9.11
N TYR A 34 -5.76 4.73 8.21
CA TYR A 34 -6.35 3.38 8.23
C TYR A 34 -5.26 2.30 8.15
N LEU A 35 -4.38 2.35 7.15
CA LEU A 35 -3.32 1.33 6.98
C LEU A 35 -2.37 1.23 8.18
N VAL A 36 -2.00 2.39 8.75
CA VAL A 36 -1.05 2.48 9.85
C VAL A 36 -1.66 2.05 11.19
N LEU A 37 -2.93 2.39 11.43
CA LEU A 37 -3.59 2.14 12.72
C LEU A 37 -4.29 0.78 12.76
N SER A 38 -4.82 0.27 11.65
CA SER A 38 -5.46 -1.05 11.62
C SER A 38 -4.49 -2.20 11.35
N GLY A 39 -3.37 -1.92 10.68
CA GLY A 39 -2.46 -2.96 10.21
C GLY A 39 -3.05 -3.83 9.08
N ASP A 40 -4.16 -3.41 8.47
CA ASP A 40 -4.78 -4.10 7.34
C ASP A 40 -3.97 -3.96 6.06
N THR A 41 -4.33 -4.78 5.07
CA THR A 41 -3.73 -4.73 3.74
C THR A 41 -4.75 -4.39 2.66
N LEU A 42 -4.33 -3.57 1.71
CA LEU A 42 -4.99 -3.32 0.43
C LEU A 42 -4.55 -4.36 -0.59
N ASN A 43 -5.49 -4.90 -1.34
CA ASN A 43 -5.18 -5.69 -2.52
C ASN A 43 -4.73 -4.80 -3.70
N ALA A 44 -4.19 -5.42 -4.75
CA ALA A 44 -3.68 -4.71 -5.92
C ALA A 44 -4.68 -3.75 -6.59
N ARG A 45 -5.98 -4.10 -6.65
CA ARG A 45 -7.00 -3.23 -7.25
C ARG A 45 -7.31 -2.03 -6.35
N GLN A 46 -7.40 -2.25 -5.05
CA GLN A 46 -7.60 -1.18 -4.07
C GLN A 46 -6.41 -0.21 -4.07
N ALA A 47 -5.19 -0.71 -4.20
CA ALA A 47 -3.99 0.11 -4.30
C ALA A 47 -3.98 0.98 -5.56
N LEU A 48 -4.44 0.45 -6.70
CA LEU A 48 -4.62 1.23 -7.93
C LEU A 48 -5.66 2.34 -7.75
N GLN A 49 -6.82 2.02 -7.17
CA GLN A 49 -7.86 3.01 -6.88
C GLN A 49 -7.42 4.06 -5.86
N ALA A 50 -6.53 3.69 -4.95
CA ALA A 50 -5.96 4.61 -3.97
C ALA A 50 -4.97 5.61 -4.57
N GLY A 51 -4.49 5.37 -5.79
CA GLY A 51 -3.33 6.10 -6.33
C GLY A 51 -1.99 5.63 -5.76
N LEU A 52 -1.96 4.54 -4.99
CA LEU A 52 -0.71 3.98 -4.43
C LEU A 52 0.16 3.35 -5.51
N THR A 53 -0.47 2.82 -6.57
CA THR A 53 0.22 2.20 -7.71
C THR A 53 -0.41 2.64 -9.01
N CYS A 54 0.42 2.86 -10.04
CA CYS A 54 -0.05 3.36 -11.33
C CYS A 54 -0.70 2.29 -12.22
N LYS A 55 -0.32 1.00 -12.06
CA LYS A 55 -0.79 -0.08 -12.93
C LYS A 55 -0.79 -1.43 -12.24
N VAL A 56 -1.75 -2.29 -12.60
CA VAL A 56 -1.85 -3.67 -12.10
C VAL A 56 -1.81 -4.62 -13.28
N VAL A 57 -0.84 -5.54 -13.26
CA VAL A 57 -0.65 -6.55 -14.30
C VAL A 57 -0.68 -7.98 -13.73
N PRO A 58 -0.87 -9.01 -14.58
CA PRO A 58 -0.63 -10.40 -14.19
C PRO A 58 0.84 -10.64 -13.81
N PRO A 59 1.13 -11.53 -12.84
CA PRO A 59 2.50 -11.77 -12.36
C PRO A 59 3.50 -12.10 -13.48
N ALA A 60 3.09 -12.91 -14.47
CA ALA A 60 3.92 -13.29 -15.61
C ALA A 60 4.41 -12.11 -16.48
N ARG A 61 3.70 -10.96 -16.44
CA ARG A 61 4.06 -9.76 -17.21
C ARG A 61 4.78 -8.71 -16.38
N LEU A 62 4.88 -8.87 -15.05
CA LEU A 62 5.38 -7.87 -14.12
C LEU A 62 6.80 -7.40 -14.48
N ARG A 63 7.76 -8.32 -14.64
CA ARG A 63 9.16 -7.97 -14.95
C ARG A 63 9.33 -7.26 -16.28
N ARG A 64 8.49 -7.59 -17.27
CA ARG A 64 8.54 -6.98 -18.59
C ARG A 64 7.98 -5.55 -18.58
N GLU A 65 6.94 -5.32 -17.79
CA GLU A 65 6.29 -4.00 -17.66
C GLU A 65 7.01 -3.04 -16.71
N ALA A 66 7.80 -3.55 -15.76
CA ALA A 66 8.57 -2.75 -14.81
C ALA A 66 9.94 -2.28 -15.36
N ARG A 67 10.29 -2.68 -16.58
CA ARG A 67 11.57 -2.38 -17.23
C ARG A 67 11.46 -1.12 -18.07
#